data_AF-A0A7D7W762-F1
#
_entry.id   AF-A0A7D7W762-F1
#
_cell.length_a   1.000
_cell.length_b   1.000
_cell.length_c   1.000
_cell.angle_alpha   90.00
_cell.angle_beta   90.00
_cell.angle_gamma   90.00
#
_symmetry.space_group_name_H-M   'P 1'
#
loop_
_entity.id
_entity.type
_entity.pdbx_description
1 polymer ?
#
loop_
_entity_poly.entity_id
_entity_poly.type
_entity_poly.pdbx_seq_one_letter_code
_entity_poly.pdbx_strand_id
1 'polypeptide(L)'
;MSRNPMAFPLSPQEVGALKARLSADPHDEAARRELVDRYRRTGDNDQAGRYAIAIDGLATIVELRAYKAMLTGLGVGADDRQLARLSRLPAGHEAIARARRLLDAAAEPPSETLSVKIASVAWWTFGGAVAITLIWTYFSTLSGDPAAQSTARILGGLSLCVLAVAGASSCLAYLSRRERLRAVPDGLLSVVAAVLAALQLTR
;
A
#
# COMPACT_ATOMS: atom_id res chain seq x y z
N MET A 1 -31.89 7.98 5.13
CA MET A 1 -30.98 8.96 5.76
C MET A 1 -30.39 9.85 4.67
N SER A 2 -30.93 11.05 4.50
CA SER A 2 -30.51 12.01 3.47
C SER A 2 -29.16 12.63 3.88
N ARG A 3 -28.09 12.38 3.13
CA ARG A 3 -26.80 13.05 3.32
C ARG A 3 -26.94 14.49 2.81
N ASN A 4 -26.90 15.45 3.73
CA ASN A 4 -27.00 16.87 3.42
C ASN A 4 -25.83 17.29 2.49
N PRO A 5 -26.06 17.62 1.19
CA PRO A 5 -24.97 17.59 0.20
C PRO A 5 -24.00 18.78 0.19
N MET A 6 -24.17 19.78 1.06
CA MET A 6 -23.39 21.03 0.99
C MET A 6 -23.13 21.64 2.37
N ALA A 7 -22.77 20.82 3.37
CA ALA A 7 -22.24 21.37 4.61
C ALA A 7 -20.86 21.99 4.31
N PHE A 8 -20.79 23.31 4.34
CA PHE A 8 -19.56 24.07 4.17
C PHE A 8 -18.45 23.53 5.09
N PRO A 9 -17.18 23.63 4.69
CA PRO A 9 -16.06 23.31 5.56
C PRO A 9 -16.24 24.01 6.91
N LEU A 10 -16.27 23.24 8.01
CA LEU A 10 -16.30 23.81 9.37
C LEU A 10 -15.26 24.91 9.48
N SER A 11 -15.69 26.07 9.94
CA SER A 11 -14.85 27.21 10.27
C SER A 11 -13.79 26.80 11.30
N PRO A 12 -12.64 27.51 11.36
CA PRO A 12 -11.64 27.29 12.40
C PRO A 12 -12.21 27.37 13.83
N GLN A 13 -13.25 28.20 14.03
CA GLN A 13 -13.94 28.35 15.31
C GLN A 13 -14.71 27.08 15.70
N GLU A 14 -15.44 26.46 14.77
CA GLU A 14 -16.16 25.20 15.00
C GLU A 14 -15.20 24.05 15.31
N VAL A 15 -14.07 23.95 14.58
CA VAL A 15 -13.02 22.98 14.89
C VAL A 15 -12.44 23.20 16.29
N GLY A 16 -12.24 24.46 16.68
CA GLY A 16 -11.83 24.85 18.03
C GLY A 16 -12.84 24.41 19.10
N ALA A 17 -14.14 24.63 18.85
CA ALA A 17 -15.22 24.23 19.76
C ALA A 17 -15.29 22.70 19.96
N LEU A 18 -15.15 21.92 18.88
CA LEU A 18 -15.10 20.45 18.98
C LEU A 18 -13.89 19.97 19.76
N LYS A 19 -12.72 20.58 19.56
CA LYS A 19 -11.51 20.27 20.34
C LYS A 19 -11.65 20.65 21.81
N ALA A 20 -12.32 21.76 22.11
CA ALA A 20 -12.62 22.18 23.48
C ALA A 20 -13.56 21.17 24.17
N ARG A 21 -14.62 20.74 23.48
CA ARG A 21 -15.51 19.66 23.95
C ARG A 21 -14.74 18.38 24.28
N LEU A 22 -13.91 17.90 23.36
CA LEU A 22 -13.05 16.72 23.61
C LEU A 22 -12.00 16.91 24.71
N SER A 23 -11.63 18.15 25.00
CA SER A 23 -10.71 18.44 26.10
C SER A 23 -11.44 18.41 27.45
N ALA A 24 -12.71 18.81 27.49
CA ALA A 24 -13.56 18.73 28.67
C ALA A 24 -14.08 17.30 28.91
N ASP A 25 -14.46 16.61 27.84
CA ASP A 25 -14.94 15.22 27.85
C ASP A 25 -14.27 14.40 26.73
N PRO A 26 -13.20 13.64 27.05
CA PRO A 26 -12.55 12.75 26.08
C PRO A 26 -13.46 11.66 25.49
N HIS A 27 -14.61 11.36 26.13
CA HIS A 27 -15.58 10.36 25.70
C HIS A 27 -16.67 10.92 24.77
N ASP A 28 -16.65 12.21 24.40
CA ASP A 28 -17.62 12.81 23.47
C ASP A 28 -17.43 12.25 22.05
N GLU A 29 -18.04 11.08 21.79
CA GLU A 29 -17.95 10.38 20.51
C GLU A 29 -18.54 11.20 19.36
N ALA A 30 -19.56 12.02 19.62
CA ALA A 30 -20.19 12.86 18.61
C ALA A 30 -19.20 13.91 18.10
N ALA A 31 -18.55 14.65 19.02
CA ALA A 31 -17.53 15.62 18.65
C ALA A 31 -16.34 14.98 17.91
N ARG A 32 -15.96 13.77 18.33
CA ARG A 32 -14.88 13.01 17.71
C ARG A 32 -15.21 12.59 16.28
N ARG A 33 -16.40 12.02 16.04
CA ARG A 33 -16.85 11.62 14.69
C ARG A 33 -16.91 12.84 13.76
N GLU A 34 -17.40 13.97 14.26
CA GLU A 34 -17.48 15.20 13.49
C GLU A 34 -16.10 15.75 13.08
N LEU A 35 -15.12 15.73 14.01
CA LEU A 35 -13.73 16.08 13.70
C LEU A 35 -13.12 15.13 12.66
N VAL A 36 -13.34 13.82 12.82
CA VAL A 36 -12.84 12.81 11.88
C VAL A 36 -13.41 13.05 10.48
N ASP A 37 -14.72 13.23 10.35
CA ASP A 37 -15.38 13.50 9.06
C ASP A 37 -14.91 14.81 8.44
N ARG A 38 -14.63 15.83 9.25
CA ARG A 38 -14.03 17.09 8.78
C ARG A 38 -12.65 16.86 8.18
N TYR A 39 -11.75 16.18 8.90
CA TYR A 39 -10.38 15.93 8.44
C TYR A 39 -10.33 14.99 7.23
N ARG A 40 -11.25 14.03 7.13
CA ARG A 40 -11.41 13.20 5.92
C ARG A 40 -11.75 14.03 4.69
N ARG A 41 -12.66 15.01 4.82
CA ARG A 41 -13.05 15.90 3.71
C ARG A 41 -11.92 16.81 3.24
N THR A 42 -10.97 17.16 4.10
CA THR A 42 -9.80 17.98 3.74
C THR A 42 -8.59 17.15 3.29
N GLY A 43 -8.62 15.83 3.48
CA GLY A 43 -7.50 14.94 3.15
C GLY A 43 -6.43 14.84 4.24
N ASP A 44 -6.67 15.40 5.42
CA ASP A 44 -5.75 15.42 6.56
C ASP A 44 -5.79 14.08 7.34
N ASN A 45 -5.28 13.01 6.70
CA ASN A 45 -5.40 11.64 7.20
C ASN A 45 -4.73 11.41 8.57
N ASP A 46 -3.66 12.12 8.89
CA ASP A 46 -2.97 12.05 10.18
C ASP A 46 -3.87 12.58 11.30
N GLN A 47 -4.58 13.70 11.06
CA GLN A 47 -5.51 14.28 12.02
C GLN A 47 -6.77 13.44 12.14
N ALA A 48 -7.31 12.92 11.03
CA ALA A 48 -8.42 11.98 11.08
C ALA A 48 -8.07 10.74 11.92
N GLY A 49 -6.91 10.12 11.69
CA GLY A 49 -6.42 8.97 12.47
C GLY A 49 -6.22 9.29 13.94
N ARG A 50 -5.66 10.45 14.25
CA ARG A 50 -5.43 10.95 15.61
C ARG A 50 -6.68 10.96 16.47
N TYR A 51 -7.81 11.41 15.92
CA TYR A 51 -9.08 11.44 16.66
C TYR A 51 -9.86 10.14 16.54
N ALA A 52 -9.83 9.47 15.38
CA ALA A 52 -10.58 8.24 15.13
C ALA A 52 -10.11 7.07 15.99
N ILE A 53 -8.82 7.01 16.36
CA ILE A 53 -8.22 5.90 17.11
C ILE A 53 -8.88 5.59 18.46
N ALA A 54 -9.60 6.55 19.05
CA ALA A 54 -10.30 6.33 20.31
C ALA A 54 -11.64 5.59 20.14
N ILE A 55 -12.24 5.59 18.94
CA ILE A 55 -13.52 4.94 18.66
C ILE A 55 -13.28 3.62 17.94
N ASP A 56 -13.96 2.57 18.39
CA ASP A 56 -13.85 1.25 17.76
C ASP A 56 -14.39 1.18 16.34
N GLY A 57 -13.59 0.57 15.47
CA GLY A 57 -13.86 0.46 14.04
C GLY A 57 -13.88 1.77 13.25
N LEU A 58 -13.62 2.94 13.87
CA LEU A 58 -13.74 4.21 13.16
C LEU A 58 -12.49 4.55 12.33
N ALA A 59 -11.29 4.26 12.85
CA ALA A 59 -10.04 4.58 12.18
C ALA A 59 -9.74 3.59 11.04
N THR A 60 -9.36 4.11 9.88
CA THR A 60 -8.89 3.30 8.74
C THR A 60 -7.39 3.03 8.83
N ILE A 61 -6.92 1.98 8.14
CA ILE A 61 -5.50 1.64 8.07
C ILE A 61 -4.64 2.79 7.50
N VAL A 62 -5.17 3.55 6.54
CA VAL A 62 -4.49 4.68 5.90
C VAL A 62 -4.31 5.83 6.90
N GLU A 63 -5.35 6.14 7.66
CA GLU A 63 -5.33 7.18 8.70
C GLU A 63 -4.39 6.82 9.85
N LEU A 64 -4.43 5.58 10.32
CA LEU A 64 -3.54 5.10 11.39
C LEU A 64 -2.07 5.15 10.96
N ARG A 65 -1.76 4.79 9.70
CA ARG A 65 -0.40 4.88 9.16
C ARG A 65 0.09 6.33 9.04
N ALA A 66 -0.77 7.22 8.54
CA ALA A 66 -0.47 8.65 8.45
C ALA A 66 -0.22 9.26 9.84
N TYR A 67 -1.07 8.92 10.81
CA TYR A 67 -0.91 9.38 12.19
C TYR A 67 0.38 8.84 12.83
N LYS A 68 0.70 7.55 12.63
CA LYS A 68 1.96 6.98 13.12
C LYS A 68 3.19 7.66 12.52
N ALA A 69 3.18 7.90 11.21
CA ALA A 69 4.28 8.61 10.54
C ALA A 69 4.49 10.02 11.12
N MET A 70 3.40 10.74 11.41
CA MET A 70 3.45 12.02 12.10
C MET A 70 4.06 11.90 13.51
N LEU A 71 3.63 10.91 14.31
CA LEU A 71 4.19 10.68 15.65
C LEU A 71 5.70 10.37 15.60
N THR A 72 6.15 9.55 14.64
CA THR A 72 7.58 9.26 14.43
C THR A 72 8.35 10.52 14.05
N GLY A 73 7.82 11.35 13.14
CA GLY A 73 8.46 12.60 12.72
C GLY A 73 8.59 13.63 13.86
N LEU A 74 7.69 13.58 14.84
CA LEU A 74 7.76 14.41 16.04
C LEU A 74 8.67 13.82 17.16
N GLY A 75 9.25 12.64 16.96
CA GLY A 75 10.05 11.93 17.99
C GLY A 75 9.22 11.32 19.12
N VAL A 76 7.92 11.11 18.91
CA VAL A 76 6.93 10.78 19.96
C VAL A 76 6.69 9.28 20.11
N GLY A 77 7.24 8.44 19.21
CA GLY A 77 6.85 7.04 19.02
C GLY A 77 6.87 6.13 20.26
N ALA A 78 7.52 6.54 21.35
CA ALA A 78 7.58 5.78 22.60
C ALA A 78 6.77 6.37 23.78
N ASP A 79 6.32 7.63 23.73
CA ASP A 79 5.70 8.28 24.90
C ASP A 79 4.16 8.15 24.93
N ASP A 80 3.68 7.26 25.80
CA ASP A 80 2.26 7.03 26.06
C ASP A 80 1.52 8.28 26.53
N ARG A 81 2.17 9.17 27.31
CA ARG A 81 1.55 10.41 27.78
C ARG A 81 1.31 11.36 26.63
N GLN A 82 2.27 11.46 25.72
CA GLN A 82 2.14 12.32 24.56
C GLN A 82 1.14 11.74 23.55
N LEU A 83 1.10 10.42 23.35
CA LEU A 83 0.06 9.76 22.57
C LEU A 83 -1.34 10.07 23.13
N ALA A 84 -1.54 9.88 24.43
CA ALA A 84 -2.81 10.16 25.10
C ALA A 84 -3.22 11.63 24.96
N ARG A 85 -2.27 12.56 25.19
CA ARG A 85 -2.49 14.01 25.07
C ARG A 85 -2.83 14.42 23.64
N LEU A 86 -2.11 13.90 22.65
CA LEU A 86 -2.35 14.24 21.25
C LEU A 86 -3.72 13.69 20.82
N SER A 87 -3.99 12.41 21.00
CA SER A 87 -5.25 11.78 20.58
C SER A 87 -6.47 12.12 21.45
N ARG A 88 -6.28 12.90 22.53
CA ARG A 88 -7.30 13.17 23.54
C ARG A 88 -7.95 11.87 24.00
N LEU A 89 -7.13 10.86 24.32
CA LEU A 89 -7.64 9.57 24.77
C LEU A 89 -8.28 9.72 26.15
N PRO A 90 -9.34 8.94 26.46
CA PRO A 90 -9.78 8.73 27.83
C PRO A 90 -8.62 8.37 28.76
N ALA A 91 -8.67 8.84 30.00
CA ALA A 91 -7.71 8.44 31.01
C ALA A 91 -7.84 6.94 31.27
N GLY A 92 -6.73 6.19 31.11
CA GLY A 92 -6.73 4.75 31.35
C GLY A 92 -5.67 4.03 30.53
N HIS A 93 -5.01 3.07 31.16
CA HIS A 93 -3.98 2.26 30.51
C HIS A 93 -4.55 1.43 29.34
N GLU A 94 -5.82 1.03 29.42
CA GLU A 94 -6.47 0.23 28.37
C GLU A 94 -6.66 1.01 27.06
N ALA A 95 -7.10 2.27 27.13
CA ALA A 95 -7.30 3.12 25.95
C ALA A 95 -5.96 3.37 25.22
N ILE A 96 -4.90 3.64 25.98
CA ILE A 96 -3.54 3.83 25.46
C ILE A 96 -3.01 2.54 24.84
N ALA A 97 -3.12 1.41 25.55
CA ALA A 97 -2.66 0.12 25.06
C ALA A 97 -3.39 -0.29 23.77
N ARG A 98 -4.70 -0.03 23.69
CA ARG A 98 -5.50 -0.26 22.48
C ARG A 98 -5.06 0.63 21.33
N ALA A 99 -4.86 1.92 21.56
CA ALA A 99 -4.34 2.84 20.55
C ALA A 99 -2.97 2.38 20.03
N ARG A 100 -2.07 1.97 20.93
CA ARG A 100 -0.75 1.44 20.57
C ARG A 100 -0.87 0.18 19.71
N ARG A 101 -1.71 -0.79 20.10
CA ARG A 101 -1.98 -1.99 19.28
C ARG A 101 -2.49 -1.64 17.88
N LEU A 102 -3.39 -0.68 17.76
CA LEU A 102 -3.90 -0.23 16.45
C LEU A 102 -2.81 0.44 15.61
N LEU A 103 -1.96 1.27 16.21
CA LEU A 103 -0.83 1.89 15.51
C LEU A 103 0.24 0.87 15.11
N ASP A 104 0.47 -0.15 15.93
CA ASP A 104 1.43 -1.21 15.63
C ASP A 104 0.90 -2.13 14.53
N ALA A 105 -0.37 -2.54 14.60
CA ALA A 105 -1.03 -3.26 13.51
C ALA A 105 -1.07 -2.44 12.20
N ALA A 106 -1.17 -1.11 12.27
CA ALA A 106 -1.13 -0.25 11.09
C ALA A 106 0.29 0.00 10.53
N ALA A 107 1.31 -0.17 11.37
CA ALA A 107 2.71 -0.15 10.93
C ALA A 107 3.09 -1.40 10.18
N GLU A 108 2.45 -2.54 10.46
CA GLU A 108 2.64 -3.70 9.62
C GLU A 108 2.27 -3.29 8.18
N PRO A 109 3.26 -3.25 7.27
CA PRO A 109 3.01 -2.87 5.90
C PRO A 109 1.94 -3.83 5.37
N PRO A 110 0.89 -3.32 4.70
CA PRO A 110 -0.33 -4.09 4.43
C PRO A 110 0.07 -5.27 3.56
N SER A 111 0.24 -6.44 4.19
CA SER A 111 0.97 -7.58 3.64
C SER A 111 2.01 -7.13 2.60
N GLU A 112 3.09 -6.48 3.03
CA GLU A 112 4.27 -6.36 2.17
C GLU A 112 4.61 -7.74 1.58
N THR A 113 4.35 -8.77 2.39
CA THR A 113 4.32 -10.17 2.01
C THR A 113 3.52 -10.46 0.75
N LEU A 114 2.30 -9.95 0.50
CA LEU A 114 1.57 -10.35 -0.71
C LEU A 114 2.23 -9.78 -1.97
N SER A 115 2.51 -8.48 -2.02
CA SER A 115 3.18 -7.86 -3.19
C SER A 115 4.59 -8.39 -3.42
N VAL A 116 5.37 -8.58 -2.35
CA VAL A 116 6.73 -9.12 -2.42
C VAL A 116 6.71 -10.61 -2.73
N LYS A 117 5.74 -11.38 -2.21
CA LYS A 117 5.54 -12.80 -2.60
C LYS A 117 5.13 -12.90 -4.05
N ILE A 118 4.20 -12.08 -4.54
CA ILE A 118 3.79 -12.08 -5.96
C ILE A 118 4.99 -11.74 -6.84
N ALA A 119 5.73 -10.67 -6.53
CA ALA A 119 6.92 -10.29 -7.28
C ALA A 119 8.00 -11.39 -7.24
N SER A 120 8.26 -11.96 -6.06
CA SER A 120 9.22 -13.05 -5.88
C SER A 120 8.82 -14.30 -6.64
N VAL A 121 7.56 -14.73 -6.54
CA VAL A 121 7.01 -15.86 -7.30
C VAL A 121 7.13 -15.58 -8.79
N ALA A 122 6.77 -14.40 -9.26
CA ALA A 122 6.89 -14.03 -10.67
C ALA A 122 8.34 -14.08 -11.18
N TRP A 123 9.31 -13.60 -10.39
CA TRP A 123 10.73 -13.69 -10.73
C TRP A 123 11.25 -15.14 -10.73
N TRP A 124 10.84 -15.97 -9.77
CA TRP A 124 11.17 -17.39 -9.76
C TRP A 124 10.55 -18.14 -10.95
N THR A 125 9.29 -17.87 -11.27
CA THR A 125 8.61 -18.44 -12.44
C THR A 125 9.29 -18.02 -13.74
N PHE A 126 9.69 -16.75 -13.86
CA PHE A 126 10.45 -16.26 -15.01
C PHE A 126 11.81 -16.96 -15.12
N GLY A 127 12.60 -16.99 -14.05
CA GLY A 127 13.91 -17.64 -14.03
C GLY A 127 13.81 -19.13 -14.38
N GLY A 128 12.81 -19.83 -13.84
CA GLY A 128 12.51 -21.22 -14.17
C GLY A 128 12.13 -21.43 -15.64
N ALA A 129 11.27 -20.57 -16.19
CA ALA A 129 10.87 -20.63 -17.61
C ALA A 129 12.06 -20.43 -18.55
N VAL A 130 12.94 -19.47 -18.24
CA VAL A 130 14.18 -19.22 -19.00
C VAL A 130 15.10 -20.44 -18.93
N ALA A 131 15.33 -21.01 -17.74
CA ALA A 131 16.17 -22.19 -17.58
C ALA A 131 15.64 -23.39 -18.38
N ILE A 132 14.34 -23.68 -18.28
CA ILE A 132 13.68 -24.75 -19.04
C ILE A 132 13.83 -24.51 -20.55
N THR A 133 13.61 -23.27 -21.01
CA THR A 133 13.73 -22.89 -22.42
C THR A 133 15.15 -23.13 -22.94
N LEU A 134 16.17 -22.72 -22.18
CA LEU A 134 17.58 -22.91 -22.54
C LEU A 134 17.96 -24.38 -22.60
N ILE A 135 17.59 -25.16 -21.56
CA ILE A 135 17.85 -26.60 -21.49
C ILE A 135 17.19 -27.33 -22.68
N TRP A 136 15.90 -27.06 -22.91
CA TRP A 136 15.15 -27.71 -23.99
C TRP A 136 15.72 -27.37 -25.38
N THR A 137 16.03 -26.10 -25.62
CA THR A 137 16.61 -25.64 -26.89
C THR A 137 17.97 -26.27 -27.12
N TYR A 138 18.80 -26.39 -26.08
CA TYR A 138 20.10 -27.04 -26.14
C TYR A 138 19.99 -28.51 -26.56
N PHE A 139 19.12 -29.29 -25.91
CA PHE A 139 18.90 -30.70 -26.26
C PHE A 139 18.32 -30.89 -27.67
N SER A 140 17.37 -30.04 -28.06
CA SER A 140 16.76 -30.09 -29.40
C SER A 140 17.82 -29.83 -30.49
N THR A 141 18.73 -28.88 -30.23
CA THR A 141 19.83 -28.55 -31.15
C THR A 141 20.83 -29.71 -31.27
N LEU A 142 21.22 -30.33 -30.16
CA LEU A 142 22.11 -31.50 -30.17
C LEU A 142 21.50 -32.70 -30.89
N SER A 143 20.17 -32.84 -30.84
CA SER A 143 19.45 -33.93 -31.50
C SER A 143 19.28 -33.72 -33.01
N GLY A 144 19.71 -32.57 -33.54
CA GLY A 144 19.52 -32.20 -34.94
C GLY A 144 18.05 -31.98 -35.31
N ASP A 145 17.19 -31.65 -34.34
CA ASP A 145 15.77 -31.42 -34.60
C ASP A 145 15.59 -30.15 -35.45
N PRO A 146 15.05 -30.25 -36.69
CA PRO A 146 14.79 -29.08 -37.52
C PRO A 146 13.78 -28.11 -36.87
N ALA A 147 12.95 -28.59 -35.94
CA ALA A 147 12.01 -27.76 -35.21
C ALA A 147 12.68 -26.94 -34.09
N ALA A 148 13.95 -27.19 -33.74
CA ALA A 148 14.64 -26.52 -32.62
C ALA A 148 14.55 -24.99 -32.70
N GLN A 149 14.67 -24.41 -33.90
CA GLN A 149 14.54 -22.96 -34.09
C GLN A 149 13.12 -22.46 -33.80
N SER A 150 12.09 -23.17 -34.25
CA SER A 150 10.69 -22.80 -34.01
C SER A 150 10.35 -22.90 -32.52
N THR A 151 10.80 -23.98 -31.86
CA THR A 151 10.60 -24.21 -30.44
C THR A 151 11.30 -23.15 -29.60
N ALA A 152 12.53 -22.76 -29.95
CA ALA A 152 13.25 -21.69 -29.28
C ALA A 152 12.50 -20.35 -29.35
N ARG A 153 11.89 -20.02 -30.51
CA ARG A 153 11.09 -18.78 -30.66
C ARG A 153 9.83 -18.81 -29.81
N ILE A 154 9.10 -19.93 -29.82
CA ILE A 154 7.86 -20.05 -29.03
C ILE A 154 8.17 -19.96 -27.53
N LEU A 155 9.14 -20.74 -27.05
CA LEU A 155 9.51 -20.75 -25.63
C LEU A 155 10.15 -19.42 -25.20
N GLY A 156 10.96 -18.80 -26.06
CA GLY A 156 11.51 -17.46 -25.85
C GLY A 156 10.41 -16.40 -25.75
N GLY A 157 9.45 -16.41 -26.67
CA GLY A 157 8.28 -15.53 -26.65
C GLY A 157 7.43 -15.70 -25.39
N LEU A 158 7.17 -16.94 -24.97
CA LEU A 158 6.46 -17.24 -23.72
C LEU A 158 7.22 -16.71 -22.49
N SER A 159 8.54 -16.90 -22.43
CA SER A 159 9.37 -16.39 -21.33
C SER A 159 9.33 -14.86 -21.25
N LEU A 160 9.32 -14.17 -22.39
CA LEU A 160 9.17 -12.71 -22.47
C LEU A 160 7.78 -12.25 -22.01
N CYS A 161 6.71 -12.99 -22.32
CA CYS A 161 5.38 -12.70 -21.78
C CYS A 161 5.35 -12.79 -20.24
N VAL A 162 6.00 -13.80 -19.65
CA VAL A 162 6.11 -13.95 -18.18
C VAL A 162 6.88 -12.76 -17.59
N LEU A 163 7.99 -12.35 -18.21
CA LEU A 163 8.74 -11.16 -17.80
C LEU A 163 7.90 -9.89 -17.85
N ALA A 164 7.10 -9.72 -18.90
CA ALA A 164 6.22 -8.57 -19.05
C ALA A 164 5.22 -8.48 -17.89
N VAL A 165 4.59 -9.60 -17.53
CA VAL A 165 3.64 -9.67 -16.40
C VAL A 165 4.34 -9.39 -15.06
N ALA A 166 5.54 -9.96 -14.85
CA ALA A 166 6.33 -9.74 -13.64
C ALA A 166 6.73 -8.27 -13.46
N GLY A 167 7.21 -7.63 -14.54
CA GLY A 167 7.57 -6.21 -14.54
C GLY A 167 6.36 -5.29 -14.31
N ALA A 168 5.22 -5.56 -14.96
CA ALA A 168 4.00 -4.78 -14.76
C ALA A 168 3.49 -4.87 -13.31
N SER A 169 3.51 -6.07 -12.74
CA SER A 169 3.10 -6.32 -11.35
C SER A 169 4.01 -5.58 -10.36
N SER A 170 5.33 -5.62 -10.59
CA SER A 170 6.32 -4.91 -9.75
C SER A 170 6.16 -3.38 -9.85
N CYS A 171 5.96 -2.87 -11.06
CA CYS A 171 5.66 -1.45 -11.30
C CYS A 171 4.41 -0.98 -10.53
N LEU A 172 3.30 -1.73 -10.63
CA LEU A 172 2.07 -1.43 -9.88
C LEU A 172 2.31 -1.45 -8.36
N ALA A 173 3.10 -2.41 -7.86
CA ALA A 173 3.47 -2.47 -6.45
C ALA A 173 4.27 -1.22 -6.02
N TYR A 174 5.27 -0.77 -6.80
CA TYR A 174 6.03 0.44 -6.50
C TYR A 174 5.20 1.71 -6.59
N LEU A 175 4.30 1.82 -7.56
CA LEU A 175 3.36 2.95 -7.67
C LEU A 175 2.45 3.04 -6.45
N SER A 176 1.97 1.89 -5.94
CA SER A 176 1.14 1.87 -4.72
C SER A 176 1.88 2.37 -3.48
N ARG A 177 3.20 2.19 -3.43
CA ARG A 177 4.08 2.69 -2.36
C ARG A 177 4.51 4.15 -2.54
N ARG A 178 4.05 4.82 -3.61
CA ARG A 178 4.51 6.16 -4.04
C ARG A 178 6.02 6.22 -4.36
N GLU A 179 6.66 5.07 -4.58
CA GLU A 179 8.08 4.96 -4.96
C GLU A 179 8.23 5.11 -6.48
N ARG A 180 7.79 6.25 -7.02
CA ARG A 180 7.67 6.46 -8.48
C ARG A 180 8.97 6.21 -9.24
N LEU A 181 10.12 6.58 -8.67
CA LEU A 181 11.44 6.40 -9.29
C LEU A 181 11.79 4.92 -9.50
N ARG A 182 11.35 4.03 -8.60
CA ARG A 182 11.60 2.58 -8.71
C ARG A 182 10.59 1.88 -9.63
N ALA A 183 9.41 2.45 -9.82
CA ALA A 183 8.39 1.90 -10.73
C ALA A 183 8.78 2.03 -12.22
N VAL A 184 9.50 3.09 -12.59
CA VAL A 184 9.86 3.40 -13.98
C VAL A 184 10.64 2.26 -14.68
N PRO A 185 11.76 1.75 -14.14
CA PRO A 185 12.52 0.70 -14.83
C PRO A 185 11.72 -0.57 -15.05
N ASP A 186 10.92 -1.01 -14.07
CA ASP A 186 10.09 -2.22 -14.19
C ASP A 186 8.97 -2.06 -15.21
N GLY A 187 8.37 -0.87 -15.28
CA GLY A 187 7.38 -0.53 -16.30
C GLY A 187 7.98 -0.56 -17.70
N LEU A 188 9.17 0.03 -17.89
CA LEU A 188 9.88 0.01 -19.17
C LEU A 188 10.27 -1.42 -19.58
N LEU A 189 10.82 -2.20 -18.64
CA LEU A 189 11.18 -3.60 -18.87
C LEU A 189 9.97 -4.42 -19.32
N SER A 190 8.81 -4.20 -18.69
CA SER A 190 7.57 -4.88 -19.03
C SER A 190 7.11 -4.59 -20.46
N VAL A 191 7.12 -3.31 -20.86
CA VAL A 191 6.73 -2.89 -22.22
C VAL A 191 7.69 -3.46 -23.26
N VAL A 192 9.01 -3.37 -23.02
CA VAL A 192 10.02 -3.92 -23.93
C VAL A 192 9.85 -5.43 -24.08
N ALA A 193 9.66 -6.16 -22.98
CA ALA A 193 9.44 -7.59 -23.01
C ALA A 193 8.17 -7.98 -23.79
N ALA A 194 7.07 -7.25 -23.61
CA ALA A 194 5.82 -7.50 -24.33
C ALA A 194 5.97 -7.27 -25.84
N VAL A 195 6.65 -6.20 -26.25
CA VAL A 195 6.92 -5.91 -27.67
C VAL A 195 7.79 -6.99 -28.29
N LEU A 196 8.86 -7.41 -27.61
CA LEU A 196 9.73 -8.47 -28.10
C LEU A 196 9.01 -9.83 -28.18
N ALA A 197 8.15 -10.15 -27.21
CA ALA A 197 7.33 -11.35 -27.24
C ALA A 197 6.41 -11.37 -28.47
N ALA A 198 5.71 -10.25 -28.73
CA ALA A 198 4.83 -10.11 -29.88
C ALA A 198 5.59 -10.25 -31.21
N LEU A 199 6.79 -9.66 -31.32
CA LEU A 199 7.65 -9.78 -32.50
C LEU A 199 8.17 -11.21 -32.71
N GLN A 200 8.44 -11.96 -31.64
CA GLN A 200 8.86 -13.36 -31.77
C GLN A 200 7.71 -14.29 -32.17
N LEU A 201 6.51 -14.06 -31.64
CA LEU A 201 5.34 -14.92 -31.89
C LEU A 201 4.69 -14.69 -33.26
N THR A 202 5.03 -13.61 -33.95
CA THR A 202 4.48 -13.27 -35.28
C THR A 202 5.38 -13.66 -36.45
N ARG A 203 6.60 -14.18 -36.20
CA ARG A 203 7.61 -14.52 -37.22
C ARG A 203 7.92 -16.01 -37.33
#